data_AF-A0A2N2HFK9-F1
#
_entry.id   AF-A0A2N2HFK9-F1
#
_cell.length_a   1.000
_cell.length_b   1.000
_cell.length_c   1.000
_cell.angle_alpha   90.00
_cell.angle_beta   90.00
_cell.angle_gamma   90.00
#
_symmetry.space_group_name_H-M   'P 1'
#
loop_
_entity.id
_entity.type
_entity.pdbx_description
1 polymer ?
#
loop_
_entity_poly.entity_id
_entity_poly.type
_entity_poly.pdbx_seq_one_letter_code
_entity_poly.pdbx_strand_id
1 'polypeptide(L)' 'SSKPVLEPLMRTGRAVGTSSSVVKARGELRSALEVLPAAYARLRHPARFPVGLTRALADLKAELVSMHAC' A
#
# COMPACT_ATOMS: atom_id res chain seq x y z
N SER A 1 -14.98 -3.98 -1.29
CA SER A 1 -14.31 -3.09 -2.28
C SER A 1 -12.90 -2.80 -1.78
N SER A 2 -11.86 -3.07 -2.58
CA SER A 2 -10.47 -2.77 -2.22
C SER A 2 -10.16 -1.31 -2.57
N LYS A 3 -9.85 -0.47 -1.56
CA LYS A 3 -9.47 0.92 -1.80
C LYS A 3 -8.02 0.98 -2.33
N PRO A 4 -7.74 1.70 -3.42
CA PRO A 4 -6.36 1.94 -3.85
C PRO A 4 -5.60 2.71 -2.76
N VAL A 5 -4.37 2.29 -2.47
CA VAL A 5 -3.51 2.93 -1.46
C VAL A 5 -2.72 4.10 -2.04
N LEU A 6 -2.36 4.02 -3.32
CA LEU A 6 -1.60 5.06 -4.01
C LEU A 6 -2.54 6.09 -4.62
N GLU A 7 -2.24 7.37 -4.38
CA GLU A 7 -2.97 8.51 -4.93
C GLU A 7 -2.02 9.39 -5.78
N PRO A 8 -2.47 9.93 -6.91
CA PRO A 8 -1.63 10.75 -7.77
C PRO A 8 -1.37 12.12 -7.13
N LEU A 9 -0.10 12.38 -6.77
CA LEU A 9 0.33 13.70 -6.31
C LEU A 9 0.78 14.59 -7.46
N MET A 10 1.43 14.00 -8.46
CA MET A 10 1.96 14.71 -9.63
C MET A 10 1.64 13.95 -10.92
N ARG A 11 1.41 14.69 -12.00
CA ARG A 11 1.28 14.17 -13.36
C ARG A 11 2.02 15.10 -14.30
N THR A 12 2.90 14.55 -15.13
CA THR A 12 3.71 15.30 -16.12
C THR A 12 4.41 16.53 -15.51
N GLY A 13 5.00 16.38 -14.32
CA GLY A 13 5.70 17.45 -13.61
C GLY A 13 4.80 18.48 -12.90
N ARG A 14 3.47 18.36 -13.00
CA ARG A 14 2.50 19.27 -12.35
C ARG A 14 1.83 18.59 -11.17
N ALA A 15 1.63 19.33 -10.08
CA ALA A 15 0.83 18.84 -8.95
C ALA A 15 -0.63 18.64 -9.38
N VAL A 16 -1.18 17.47 -9.10
CA VAL A 16 -2.58 17.11 -9.38
C VAL A 16 -3.34 16.63 -8.13
N GLY A 17 -2.62 16.34 -7.05
CA GLY A 17 -3.19 16.01 -5.76
C GLY A 17 -3.40 17.24 -4.88
N THR A 18 -4.34 17.16 -3.94
CA THR A 18 -4.45 18.15 -2.87
C THR A 18 -3.32 17.96 -1.88
N SER A 19 -2.60 19.02 -1.51
CA SER A 19 -1.68 18.97 -0.37
C SER A 19 -2.47 18.64 0.90
N SER A 20 -2.07 17.58 1.62
CA SER A 20 -2.69 17.24 2.90
C SER A 20 -2.11 18.11 4.01
N SER A 21 -2.97 18.68 4.86
CA SER A 21 -2.51 19.36 6.07
C SER A 21 -2.08 18.34 7.14
N VAL A 22 -1.19 18.74 8.04
CA VAL A 22 -0.78 17.88 9.17
C VAL A 22 -1.97 17.46 10.04
N VAL A 23 -2.99 18.32 10.17
CA VAL A 23 -4.21 18.01 10.92
C VAL A 23 -5.01 16.91 10.22
N LYS A 24 -5.19 17.01 8.90
CA LYS A 24 -5.89 16.00 8.10
C LYS A 24 -5.17 14.65 8.15
N ALA A 25 -3.85 14.65 7.92
CA ALA A 25 -3.04 13.43 7.96
C ALA A 25 -3.09 12.72 9.32
N ARG A 26 -3.11 13.47 10.42
CA ARG A 26 -3.25 12.91 11.77
C ARG A 26 -4.63 12.29 12.01
N GLY A 27 -5.69 12.91 11.51
CA GLY A 27 -7.05 12.35 11.56
C GLY A 27 -7.13 11.02 10.81
N GLU A 28 -6.62 10.99 9.57
CA GLU A 28 -6.57 9.78 8.74
C GLU A 28 -5.77 8.66 9.41
N LEU A 29 -4.62 8.97 10.01
CA LEU A 29 -3.81 8.00 10.74
C LEU A 29 -4.56 7.39 11.93
N ARG A 30 -5.22 8.22 12.75
CA ARG A 30 -5.97 7.73 13.91
C ARG A 30 -7.10 6.80 13.47
N SER A 31 -7.88 7.19 12.46
CA SER A 31 -8.95 6.33 11.94
C SER A 31 -8.42 5.03 11.32
N ALA A 32 -7.26 5.06 10.65
CA ALA A 32 -6.64 3.86 10.10
C ALA A 32 -6.18 2.88 11.19
N LEU A 33 -5.66 3.39 12.32
CA LEU A 33 -5.24 2.56 13.45
C LEU A 33 -6.43 1.98 14.21
N GLU A 34 -7.55 2.70 14.31
CA GLU A 34 -8.77 2.24 14.98
C GLU A 34 -9.37 0.98 14.32
N VAL A 35 -9.25 0.87 12.99
CA VAL A 35 -9.77 -0.27 12.23
C VAL A 35 -8.74 -1.39 12.02
N LEU A 36 -7.49 -1.21 12.47
CA LEU A 36 -6.43 -2.20 12.30
C LEU A 36 -6.67 -3.39 13.25
N PRO A 37 -6.78 -4.64 12.76
CA PRO A 37 -6.96 -5.79 13.63
C PRO A 37 -5.84 -5.90 14.67
N ALA A 38 -6.21 -6.25 15.91
CA ALA A 38 -5.29 -6.30 17.05
C ALA A 38 -4.06 -7.19 16.80
N ALA A 39 -4.20 -8.26 16.02
CA ALA A 39 -3.09 -9.13 15.65
C ALA A 39 -1.94 -8.38 14.94
N TYR A 40 -2.27 -7.38 14.12
CA TYR A 40 -1.30 -6.56 13.38
C TYR A 40 -0.88 -5.30 14.15
N ALA A 41 -1.68 -4.85 15.12
CA ALA A 41 -1.42 -3.63 15.90
C ALA A 41 -0.52 -3.86 17.14
N ARG A 42 -0.23 -5.11 17.51
CA ARG A 42 0.59 -5.45 18.69
C ARG A 42 2.02 -4.90 18.57
N LEU A 43 2.52 -4.35 19.68
CA LEU A 43 3.91 -3.88 19.78
C LEU A 43 4.94 -5.00 19.88
N ARG A 44 4.55 -6.15 20.45
CA ARG A 44 5.40 -7.34 20.58
C ARG A 44 4.79 -8.50 19.81
N HIS A 45 5.61 -9.14 18.98
CA HIS A 45 5.21 -10.27 18.14
C HIS A 45 3.93 -10.02 17.31
N PRO A 46 3.88 -8.95 16.48
CA PRO A 46 2.75 -8.74 15.58
C PRO A 46 2.65 -9.87 14.55
N ALA A 47 1.42 -10.15 14.13
CA ALA A 47 1.17 -11.02 12.99
C ALA A 47 1.70 -10.37 11.69
N ARG A 48 2.04 -11.19 10.70
CA ARG A 48 2.46 -10.71 9.37
C ARG A 48 1.23 -10.27 8.58
N PHE A 49 1.19 -9.01 8.16
CA PHE A 49 0.12 -8.51 7.29
C PHE A 49 0.27 -9.13 5.89
N PRO A 50 -0.80 -9.66 5.28
CA PRO A 50 -0.71 -10.34 4.00
C PRO A 50 -0.44 -9.32 2.88
N VAL A 51 0.70 -9.49 2.21
CA VAL A 51 1.05 -8.76 0.98
C VAL A 51 1.27 -9.80 -0.10
N GLY A 52 0.53 -9.69 -1.19
CA GLY A 52 0.57 -10.64 -2.29
C GLY A 52 0.44 -9.94 -3.64
N LEU A 53 0.79 -10.68 -4.69
CA LEU A 53 0.58 -10.24 -6.06
C LEU A 53 -0.78 -10.74 -6.53
N THR A 54 -1.41 -9.97 -7.42
CA THR A 54 -2.46 -10.54 -8.26
C THR A 54 -1.87 -11.66 -9.11
N ARG A 55 -2.70 -12.62 -9.52
CA ARG A 55 -2.26 -13.75 -10.35
C ARG A 55 -1.49 -13.27 -11.60
N ALA A 56 -2.04 -12.32 -12.35
CA ALA A 56 -1.39 -11.76 -13.53
C ALA A 56 0.00 -11.17 -13.25
N LEU A 57 0.18 -10.49 -12.10
CA LEU A 57 1.48 -9.92 -11.73
C LEU A 57 2.47 -10.99 -11.25
N ALA A 58 1.98 -12.05 -10.60
CA ALA A 58 2.80 -13.20 -10.23
C ALA A 58 3.28 -13.96 -11.48
N ASP A 59 2.40 -14.17 -12.45
CA ASP A 59 2.70 -14.84 -13.73
C ASP A 59 3.74 -14.02 -14.52
N LEU A 60 3.52 -12.71 -14.67
CA LEU A 60 4.48 -11.82 -15.33
C LEU A 60 5.86 -11.83 -14.64
N LYS A 61 5.88 -11.84 -13.30
CA LYS A 61 7.15 -11.95 -12.55
C LYS A 61 7.86 -13.27 -12.87
N ALA A 62 7.14 -14.38 -12.92
CA ALA A 62 7.72 -15.69 -13.22
C ALA A 62 8.30 -15.73 -14.64
N GLU A 63 7.58 -15.20 -15.63
CA GLU A 63 8.05 -15.06 -17.01
C GLU A 63 9.35 -14.23 -17.07
N LEU A 64 9.37 -13.04 -16.45
CA LEU A 64 10.55 -12.18 -16.43
C LEU A 64 11.75 -12.86 -15.77
N VAL A 65 11.55 -13.54 -14.64
CA VAL A 65 12.63 -14.29 -13.97
C VAL A 65 13.16 -15.41 -14.85
N SER A 66 12.27 -16.15 -15.53
CA SER A 66 12.68 -17.25 -16.43
C SER A 66 13.52 -16.76 -17.61
N MET A 67 13.26 -15.56 -18.15
CA MET A 67 14.00 -15.01 -19.27
C MET A 67 15.41 -14.51 -18.90
N HIS A 68 15.64 -14.10 -17.65
CA HIS A 68 16.94 -13.60 -17.18
C HIS A 68 17.82 -14.67 -16.54
N ALA A 69 17.32 -15.89 -16.37
CA ALA A 69 18.07 -17.03 -15.85
C ALA A 69 18.79 -17.83 -16.96
N CYS A 70 18.60 -17.44 -18.23
CA CYS A 70 19.31 -17.93 -19.41
C CYS A 70 20.35 -16.90 -19.85
#